data_AF-A0A7X9W1K1-F1
#
_entry.id   AF-A0A7X9W1K1-F1
#
_cell.length_a   1.000
_cell.length_b   1.000
_cell.length_c   1.000
_cell.angle_alpha   90.00
_cell.angle_beta   90.00
_cell.angle_gamma   90.00
#
_symmetry.space_group_name_H-M   'P 1'
#
loop_
_entity.id
_entity.type
_entity.pdbx_description
1 polymer ?
#
loop_
_entity_poly.entity_id
_entity_poly.type
_entity_poly.pdbx_seq_one_letter_code
_entity_poly.pdbx_strand_id
1 'polypeptide(L)'
;MTVFRCRMSIISRLFLGLLLVSALLSLVPGGEVYGAEPKVVRVEPVVRNGRLEIDADIEFELNQQLRDAAQRGVPLYFTADLTMTQERWWWFDKSLVDTSRTWRVVYNALTRQWRAGVGELSFPVASLDDAMSVIRHIRNWSVADAGDFDEGVLYGGQLRLRLDTSLLPRPFQVNALNSSSWAQGTPWMDFSFTLSGKEKDPS
;
A
#
# COMPACT_ATOMS: atom_id res chain seq x y z
N MET A 1 -74.29 -15.86 24.16
CA MET A 1 -73.38 -16.08 23.00
C MET A 1 -72.64 -14.78 22.68
N THR A 2 -71.60 -14.35 23.44
CA THR A 2 -70.84 -13.14 23.03
C THR A 2 -69.47 -12.96 23.71
N VAL A 3 -68.55 -13.94 23.72
CA VAL A 3 -67.19 -13.65 24.24
C VAL A 3 -66.10 -14.48 23.53
N PHE A 4 -65.94 -14.41 22.20
CA PHE A 4 -64.79 -15.09 21.56
C PHE A 4 -64.23 -14.47 20.27
N ARG A 5 -64.57 -13.21 19.93
CA ARG A 5 -64.13 -12.61 18.66
C ARG A 5 -63.06 -11.52 18.74
N CYS A 6 -62.66 -11.05 19.92
CA CYS A 6 -61.78 -9.88 20.03
C CYS A 6 -60.28 -10.20 20.24
N ARG A 7 -59.92 -11.41 20.67
CA ARG A 7 -58.56 -11.74 21.13
C ARG A 7 -57.58 -12.14 20.01
N MET A 8 -58.07 -12.55 18.84
CA MET A 8 -57.23 -13.08 17.75
C MET A 8 -56.60 -11.99 16.86
N SER A 9 -57.20 -10.80 16.78
CA SER A 9 -56.74 -9.74 15.86
C SER A 9 -55.57 -8.91 16.43
N ILE A 10 -55.50 -8.75 17.76
CA ILE A 10 -54.43 -7.98 18.42
C ILE A 10 -53.07 -8.70 18.37
N ILE A 11 -53.06 -10.03 18.53
CA ILE A 11 -51.82 -10.83 18.50
C ILE A 11 -51.24 -10.87 17.07
N SER A 12 -52.09 -10.96 16.05
CA SER A 12 -51.67 -10.94 14.64
C SER A 12 -51.07 -9.59 14.22
N ARG A 13 -51.59 -8.45 14.73
CA ARG A 13 -51.03 -7.12 14.45
C ARG A 13 -49.71 -6.85 15.18
N LEU A 14 -49.53 -7.40 16.38
CA LEU A 14 -48.27 -7.32 17.12
C LEU A 14 -47.16 -8.14 16.45
N PHE A 15 -47.47 -9.34 15.95
CA PHE A 15 -46.50 -10.16 15.19
C PHE A 15 -46.14 -9.56 13.84
N LEU A 16 -47.10 -8.95 13.13
CA LEU A 16 -46.84 -8.28 11.84
C LEU A 16 -46.00 -7.00 12.01
N GLY A 17 -46.22 -6.25 13.09
CA GLY A 17 -45.41 -5.08 13.45
C GLY A 17 -43.97 -5.44 13.80
N LEU A 18 -43.76 -6.53 14.54
CA LEU A 18 -42.41 -7.00 14.91
C LEU A 18 -41.61 -7.51 13.70
N LEU A 19 -42.27 -8.16 12.74
CA LEU A 19 -41.67 -8.62 11.48
C LEU A 19 -41.29 -7.44 10.56
N LEU A 20 -42.09 -6.37 10.55
CA LEU A 20 -41.79 -5.13 9.81
C LEU A 20 -40.61 -4.35 10.43
N VAL A 21 -40.50 -4.30 11.75
CA VAL A 21 -39.34 -3.65 12.42
C VAL A 21 -38.06 -4.47 12.22
N SER A 22 -38.13 -5.80 12.22
CA SER A 22 -36.97 -6.66 11.92
C SER A 22 -36.54 -6.59 10.46
N ALA A 23 -37.47 -6.33 9.52
CA ALA A 23 -37.14 -6.14 8.11
C ALA A 23 -36.50 -4.77 7.84
N LEU A 24 -36.83 -3.74 8.64
CA LEU A 24 -36.23 -2.40 8.53
C LEU A 24 -34.80 -2.31 9.12
N LEU A 25 -34.40 -3.20 10.03
CA LEU A 25 -33.03 -3.24 10.54
C LEU A 25 -32.02 -3.93 9.60
N SER A 26 -32.49 -4.61 8.55
CA SER A 26 -31.62 -5.34 7.60
C SER A 26 -31.13 -4.47 6.43
N LEU A 27 -31.63 -3.24 6.31
CA LEU A 27 -31.10 -2.23 5.38
C LEU A 27 -30.08 -1.34 6.10
N VAL A 28 -29.01 -1.94 6.61
CA VAL A 28 -27.78 -1.18 6.78
C VAL A 28 -27.11 -1.18 5.40
N PRO A 29 -27.06 -0.05 4.68
CA PRO A 29 -26.21 0.04 3.51
C PRO A 29 -24.79 -0.26 4.01
N GLY A 30 -24.26 -1.41 3.59
CA GLY A 30 -22.83 -1.68 3.72
C GLY A 30 -22.15 -0.59 2.92
N GLY A 31 -21.60 0.41 3.62
CA GLY A 31 -20.76 1.41 3.00
C GLY A 31 -19.60 0.67 2.36
N GLU A 32 -19.63 0.54 1.03
CA GLU A 32 -18.42 0.24 0.29
C GLU A 32 -17.49 1.41 0.56
N VAL A 33 -16.56 1.20 1.49
CA VAL A 33 -15.41 2.07 1.63
C VAL A 33 -14.63 1.86 0.33
N TYR A 34 -14.93 2.68 -0.67
CA TYR A 34 -14.03 2.89 -1.79
C TYR A 34 -12.74 3.43 -1.19
N GLY A 35 -11.83 2.51 -0.84
CA GLY A 35 -10.47 2.85 -0.49
C GLY A 35 -9.90 3.67 -1.65
N ALA A 36 -9.20 4.75 -1.33
CA ALA A 36 -8.56 5.57 -2.35
C ALA A 36 -7.74 4.68 -3.28
N GLU A 37 -7.82 4.93 -4.60
CA GLU A 37 -7.00 4.19 -5.56
C GLU A 37 -5.53 4.33 -5.18
N PRO A 38 -4.79 3.22 -5.02
CA PRO A 38 -3.41 3.30 -4.58
C PRO A 38 -2.58 4.11 -5.57
N LYS A 39 -1.84 5.11 -5.08
CA LYS A 39 -1.02 5.98 -5.91
C LYS A 39 0.19 6.49 -5.15
N VAL A 40 1.26 6.76 -5.88
CA VAL A 40 2.37 7.54 -5.36
C VAL A 40 1.94 9.01 -5.41
N VAL A 41 2.10 9.72 -4.30
CA VAL A 41 1.65 11.11 -4.13
C VAL A 41 2.80 12.08 -4.39
N ARG A 42 4.00 11.74 -3.90
CA ARG A 42 5.19 12.58 -4.01
C ARG A 42 6.42 11.70 -4.17
N VAL A 43 7.34 12.14 -5.03
CA VAL A 43 8.69 11.59 -5.16
C VAL A 43 9.65 12.77 -5.20
N GLU A 44 10.63 12.77 -4.31
CA GLU A 44 11.60 13.84 -4.14
C GLU A 44 13.01 13.25 -4.14
N PRO A 45 13.76 13.44 -5.25
CA PRO A 45 15.17 13.10 -5.30
C PRO A 45 16.00 14.15 -4.57
N VAL A 46 16.82 13.72 -3.62
CA VAL A 46 17.67 14.58 -2.80
C VAL A 46 19.11 14.07 -2.84
N VAL A 47 20.07 14.97 -3.01
CA VAL A 47 21.50 14.62 -2.89
C VAL A 47 21.95 14.86 -1.46
N ARG A 48 22.36 13.79 -0.77
CA ARG A 48 22.93 13.87 0.58
C ARG A 48 24.23 13.08 0.63
N ASN A 49 25.29 13.67 1.20
CA ASN A 49 26.59 13.01 1.36
C ASN A 49 27.14 12.37 0.07
N GLY A 50 26.94 13.01 -1.09
CA GLY A 50 27.39 12.52 -2.39
C GLY A 50 26.56 11.36 -2.96
N ARG A 51 25.45 10.98 -2.31
CA ARG A 51 24.54 9.94 -2.80
C ARG A 51 23.22 10.55 -3.22
N LEU A 52 22.64 10.00 -4.29
CA LEU A 52 21.27 10.28 -4.65
C LEU A 52 20.35 9.41 -3.79
N GLU A 53 19.47 10.07 -3.06
CA GLU A 53 18.45 9.45 -2.22
C GLU A 53 17.05 9.83 -2.70
N ILE A 54 16.10 8.92 -2.53
CA ILE A 54 14.69 9.14 -2.86
C ILE A 54 13.87 9.17 -1.57
N ASP A 55 13.13 10.25 -1.39
CA ASP A 55 12.03 10.35 -0.46
C ASP A 55 10.71 10.23 -1.24
N ALA A 56 9.79 9.38 -0.79
CA ALA A 56 8.50 9.22 -1.47
C ALA A 56 7.34 9.05 -0.48
N ASP A 57 6.20 9.61 -0.83
CA ASP A 57 4.94 9.47 -0.11
C ASP A 57 3.94 8.74 -0.99
N ILE A 58 3.32 7.70 -0.43
CA ILE A 58 2.46 6.78 -1.16
C ILE A 58 1.14 6.64 -0.40
N GLU A 59 0.04 6.86 -1.10
CA GLU A 59 -1.30 6.56 -0.63
C GLU A 59 -1.61 5.12 -1.03
N PHE A 60 -1.57 4.21 -0.06
CA PHE A 60 -1.77 2.78 -0.28
C PHE A 60 -2.47 2.15 0.92
N GLU A 61 -3.68 1.65 0.70
CA GLU A 61 -4.47 0.96 1.73
C GLU A 61 -4.69 -0.50 1.36
N LEU A 62 -4.33 -1.44 2.24
CA LEU A 62 -4.57 -2.86 1.99
C LEU A 62 -6.06 -3.16 1.87
N ASN A 63 -6.48 -3.93 0.87
CA ASN A 63 -7.83 -4.48 0.86
C ASN A 63 -8.08 -5.45 2.03
N GLN A 64 -9.36 -5.76 2.29
CA GLN A 64 -9.75 -6.62 3.41
C GLN A 64 -9.09 -8.01 3.37
N GLN A 65 -8.97 -8.62 2.19
CA GLN A 65 -8.41 -9.96 2.06
C GLN A 65 -6.93 -10.00 2.48
N LEU A 66 -6.14 -9.00 2.08
CA LEU A 66 -4.74 -8.86 2.50
C LEU A 66 -4.62 -8.57 3.98
N ARG A 67 -5.49 -7.71 4.55
CA ARG A 67 -5.53 -7.43 5.99
C ARG A 67 -5.81 -8.69 6.81
N ASP A 68 -6.82 -9.45 6.44
CA ASP A 68 -7.20 -10.69 7.11
C ASP A 68 -6.10 -11.74 7.02
N ALA A 69 -5.46 -11.87 5.86
CA ALA A 69 -4.34 -12.78 5.68
C ALA A 69 -3.14 -12.37 6.54
N ALA A 70 -2.78 -11.08 6.56
CA ALA A 70 -1.70 -10.57 7.39
C ALA A 70 -1.94 -10.84 8.88
N GLN A 71 -3.17 -10.63 9.37
CA GLN A 71 -3.56 -10.90 10.75
C GLN A 71 -3.47 -12.39 11.11
N ARG A 72 -3.66 -13.28 10.12
CA ARG A 72 -3.46 -14.73 10.27
C ARG A 72 -1.99 -15.16 10.20
N GLY A 73 -1.06 -14.21 10.13
CA GLY A 73 0.38 -14.47 10.11
C GLY A 73 0.96 -14.69 8.72
N VAL A 74 0.21 -14.43 7.65
CA VAL A 74 0.75 -14.49 6.28
C VAL A 74 1.69 -13.29 6.09
N PRO A 75 2.98 -13.50 5.75
CA PRO A 75 3.89 -12.40 5.50
C PRO A 75 3.51 -11.71 4.19
N LEU A 76 3.44 -10.38 4.20
CA LEU A 76 3.26 -9.54 3.02
C LEU A 76 4.60 -8.90 2.65
N TYR A 77 4.93 -8.95 1.37
CA TYR A 77 6.15 -8.34 0.84
C TYR A 77 5.76 -7.19 -0.09
N PHE A 78 6.27 -6.00 0.18
CA PHE A 78 6.02 -4.82 -0.65
C PHE A 78 7.32 -4.42 -1.32
N THR A 79 7.32 -4.29 -2.63
CA THR A 79 8.49 -3.87 -3.40
C THR A 79 8.20 -2.52 -4.04
N ALA A 80 9.05 -1.53 -3.74
CA ALA A 80 9.12 -0.30 -4.51
C ALA A 80 10.13 -0.50 -5.64
N ASP A 81 9.68 -0.33 -6.89
CA ASP A 81 10.54 -0.37 -8.07
C ASP A 81 10.82 1.07 -8.52
N LEU A 82 12.08 1.39 -8.77
CA LEU A 82 12.53 2.69 -9.26
C LEU A 82 13.36 2.50 -10.53
N THR A 83 12.96 3.20 -11.58
CA THR A 83 13.72 3.30 -12.82
C THR A 83 14.03 4.76 -13.11
N MET A 84 15.25 5.07 -13.53
CA MET A 84 15.66 6.43 -13.90
C MET A 84 16.31 6.42 -15.27
N THR A 85 15.91 7.36 -16.12
CA THR A 85 16.37 7.47 -17.51
C THR A 85 16.87 8.88 -17.79
N GLN A 86 17.84 9.00 -18.69
CA GLN A 86 18.25 10.28 -19.26
C GLN A 86 17.50 10.51 -20.56
N GLU A 87 16.75 11.60 -20.66
CA GLU A 87 16.01 11.97 -21.87
C GLU A 87 17.00 12.52 -22.92
N ARG A 88 17.39 11.70 -23.91
CA ARG A 88 18.30 12.11 -25.01
C ARG A 88 17.60 12.07 -26.37
N TRP A 89 17.70 13.17 -27.12
CA TRP A 89 16.84 13.47 -28.29
C TRP A 89 17.02 12.64 -29.58
N TRP A 90 18.02 11.75 -29.73
CA TRP A 90 18.26 11.10 -31.03
C TRP A 90 18.84 9.68 -31.04
N TRP A 91 19.05 9.03 -29.90
CA TRP A 91 19.36 7.59 -29.90
C TRP A 91 19.18 6.97 -28.50
N PHE A 92 18.04 6.31 -28.27
CA PHE A 92 17.75 5.42 -27.14
C PHE A 92 17.78 6.00 -25.71
N ASP A 93 16.68 5.81 -24.98
CA ASP A 93 16.65 5.99 -23.53
C ASP A 93 17.56 4.95 -22.87
N LYS A 94 18.61 5.41 -22.18
CA LYS A 94 19.45 4.55 -21.33
C LYS A 94 18.89 4.60 -19.92
N SER A 95 18.44 3.47 -19.41
CA SER A 95 18.19 3.31 -17.97
C SER A 95 19.52 3.46 -17.24
N LEU A 96 19.62 4.52 -16.43
CA LEU A 96 20.80 4.82 -15.61
C LEU A 96 20.73 4.11 -14.27
N VAL A 97 19.52 3.99 -13.73
CA VAL A 97 19.27 3.34 -12.45
C VAL A 97 18.05 2.44 -12.61
N ASP A 98 18.21 1.18 -12.23
CA ASP A 98 17.12 0.23 -12.07
C ASP A 98 17.36 -0.48 -10.73
N THR A 99 16.56 -0.12 -9.74
CA THR A 99 16.73 -0.63 -8.38
C THR A 99 15.38 -0.83 -7.72
N SER A 100 15.34 -1.77 -6.79
CA SER A 100 14.14 -2.08 -6.02
C SER A 100 14.45 -2.20 -4.54
N ARG A 101 13.47 -1.88 -3.72
CA ARG A 101 13.54 -2.04 -2.27
C ARG A 101 12.32 -2.82 -1.80
N THR A 102 12.56 -3.90 -1.06
CA THR A 102 11.49 -4.78 -0.57
C THR A 102 11.37 -4.73 0.94
N TRP A 103 10.17 -4.44 1.42
CA TRP A 103 9.79 -4.51 2.83
C TRP A 103 9.00 -5.78 3.12
N ARG A 104 9.18 -6.31 4.32
CA ARG A 104 8.39 -7.43 4.84
C ARG A 104 7.55 -6.96 6.01
N VAL A 105 6.25 -7.22 5.95
CA VAL A 105 5.31 -7.06 7.06
C VAL A 105 4.81 -8.43 7.50
N VAL A 106 4.93 -8.73 8.78
CA VAL A 106 4.50 -10.02 9.33
C VAL A 106 3.98 -9.87 10.75
N TYR A 107 2.92 -10.62 11.07
CA TYR A 107 2.40 -10.75 12.42
C TYR A 107 2.92 -12.02 13.09
N ASN A 108 3.46 -11.89 14.30
CA ASN A 108 3.79 -13.04 15.13
C ASN A 108 2.65 -13.30 16.12
N ALA A 109 1.91 -14.38 15.94
CA ALA A 109 0.76 -14.72 16.77
C ALA A 109 1.13 -15.12 18.21
N LEU A 110 2.34 -15.64 18.45
CA LEU A 110 2.79 -16.04 19.79
C LEU A 110 3.08 -14.81 20.65
N THR A 111 3.80 -13.84 20.09
CA THR A 111 4.14 -12.58 20.80
C THR A 111 3.12 -11.48 20.57
N ARG A 112 2.09 -11.73 19.75
CA ARG A 112 1.04 -10.79 19.33
C ARG A 112 1.57 -9.47 18.81
N GLN A 113 2.66 -9.52 18.05
CA GLN A 113 3.41 -8.32 17.65
C GLN A 113 3.58 -8.26 16.14
N TRP A 114 3.40 -7.07 15.58
CA TRP A 114 3.72 -6.78 14.19
C TRP A 114 5.21 -6.51 14.02
N ARG A 115 5.77 -6.88 12.87
CA ARG A 115 7.12 -6.53 12.48
C ARG A 115 7.12 -5.99 11.06
N ALA A 116 7.88 -4.92 10.85
CA ALA A 116 8.08 -4.29 9.55
C ALA A 116 9.57 -3.98 9.34
N GLY A 117 10.03 -3.96 8.10
CA GLY A 117 11.40 -3.57 7.77
C GLY A 117 11.90 -4.11 6.44
N VAL A 118 13.18 -3.88 6.15
CA VAL A 118 13.83 -4.20 4.87
C VAL A 118 14.87 -5.29 5.10
N GLY A 119 14.80 -6.37 4.31
CA GLY A 119 15.71 -7.52 4.45
C GLY A 119 15.69 -8.09 5.88
N GLU A 120 16.88 -8.27 6.45
CA GLU A 120 17.06 -8.77 7.83
C GLU A 120 16.73 -7.71 8.91
N LEU A 121 16.76 -6.43 8.54
CA LEU A 121 16.48 -5.33 9.46
C LEU A 121 14.97 -5.14 9.60
N SER A 122 14.37 -5.95 10.48
CA SER A 122 12.97 -5.81 10.90
C SER A 122 12.86 -5.36 12.34
N PHE A 123 11.92 -4.47 12.62
CA PHE A 123 11.66 -3.95 13.95
C PHE A 123 10.19 -4.13 14.35
N PRO A 124 9.90 -4.22 15.66
CA PRO A 124 8.54 -4.36 16.14
C PRO A 124 7.73 -3.07 15.95
N VAL A 125 6.47 -3.20 15.61
CA VAL A 125 5.50 -2.09 15.49
C VAL A 125 4.19 -2.45 16.18
N ALA A 126 3.41 -1.44 16.60
CA ALA A 126 2.24 -1.64 17.45
C ALA A 126 1.04 -2.17 16.66
N SER A 127 0.87 -1.75 15.41
CA SER A 127 -0.26 -2.14 14.56
C SER A 127 0.13 -2.44 13.11
N LEU A 128 -0.82 -3.01 12.36
CA LEU A 128 -0.68 -3.17 10.91
C LEU A 128 -0.59 -1.80 10.21
N ASP A 129 -1.32 -0.79 10.70
CA ASP A 129 -1.29 0.55 10.10
C ASP A 129 0.09 1.21 10.30
N ASP A 130 0.71 1.03 11.46
CA ASP A 130 2.08 1.48 11.72
C ASP A 130 3.07 0.76 10.80
N ALA A 131 2.90 -0.54 10.58
CA ALA A 131 3.69 -1.32 9.64
C ALA A 131 3.56 -0.76 8.22
N MET A 132 2.34 -0.43 7.80
CA MET A 132 2.05 0.17 6.49
C MET A 132 2.58 1.60 6.40
N SER A 133 2.63 2.36 7.50
CA SER A 133 3.20 3.71 7.53
C SER A 133 4.68 3.72 7.08
N VAL A 134 5.45 2.71 7.48
CA VAL A 134 6.85 2.54 7.05
C VAL A 134 6.98 2.33 5.54
N ILE A 135 5.99 1.69 4.92
CA ILE A 135 5.96 1.42 3.47
C ILE A 135 5.45 2.65 2.71
N ARG A 136 4.46 3.36 3.28
CA ARG A 136 3.86 4.56 2.70
C ARG A 136 4.83 5.75 2.65
N HIS A 137 5.78 5.81 3.59
CA HIS A 137 6.76 6.89 3.70
C HIS A 137 8.17 6.33 3.49
N ILE A 138 8.60 6.30 2.23
CA ILE A 138 9.96 5.91 1.89
C ILE A 138 10.86 7.10 2.18
N ARG A 139 11.92 6.89 2.95
CA ARG A 139 12.89 7.93 3.34
C ARG A 139 14.31 7.46 3.14
N ASN A 140 15.19 8.39 2.74
CA ASN A 140 16.62 8.19 2.58
C ASN A 140 16.94 6.91 1.79
N TRP A 141 16.16 6.63 0.74
CA TRP A 141 16.44 5.48 -0.11
C TRP A 141 17.56 5.84 -1.05
N SER A 142 18.80 5.47 -0.68
CA SER A 142 19.91 5.65 -1.60
C SER A 142 19.84 4.71 -2.80
N VAL A 143 19.89 5.30 -3.99
CA VAL A 143 19.65 4.62 -5.28
C VAL A 143 20.87 4.62 -6.19
N ALA A 144 21.73 5.64 -6.10
CA ALA A 144 22.94 5.77 -6.91
C ALA A 144 23.94 6.76 -6.28
N ASP A 145 25.17 6.80 -6.81
CA ASP A 145 26.12 7.87 -6.51
C ASP A 145 25.70 9.15 -7.27
N ALA A 146 25.84 10.31 -6.65
CA ALA A 146 25.50 11.57 -7.32
C ALA A 146 26.47 11.87 -8.48
N GLY A 147 27.70 11.35 -8.44
CA GLY A 147 28.69 11.50 -9.49
C GLY A 147 28.38 10.74 -10.79
N ASP A 148 27.42 9.81 -10.77
CA ASP A 148 26.96 9.09 -11.97
C ASP A 148 26.05 9.95 -12.87
N PHE A 149 25.70 11.16 -12.42
CA PHE A 149 24.79 12.06 -13.10
C PHE A 149 25.45 13.42 -13.38
N ASP A 150 25.11 13.98 -14.54
CA ASP A 150 25.59 15.26 -15.02
C ASP A 150 24.77 16.41 -14.40
N GLU A 151 25.45 17.44 -13.90
CA GLU A 151 24.77 18.66 -13.40
C GLU A 151 24.04 19.39 -14.52
N GLY A 152 22.87 19.96 -14.21
CA GLY A 152 22.07 20.74 -15.17
C GLY A 152 21.35 19.90 -16.25
N VAL A 153 21.47 18.58 -16.22
CA VAL A 153 20.72 17.67 -17.09
C VAL A 153 19.36 17.32 -16.47
N LEU A 154 18.32 17.28 -17.30
CA LEU A 154 17.01 16.77 -16.90
C LEU A 154 17.00 15.25 -16.99
N TYR A 155 16.67 14.61 -15.88
CA TYR A 155 16.49 13.17 -15.76
C TYR A 155 15.02 12.85 -15.51
N GLY A 156 14.54 11.80 -16.16
CA GLY A 156 13.24 11.20 -15.91
C GLY A 156 13.35 10.05 -14.92
N GLY A 157 12.29 9.78 -14.19
CA GLY A 157 12.19 8.65 -13.29
C GLY A 157 10.78 8.14 -13.17
N GLN A 158 10.66 6.86 -12.83
CA GLN A 158 9.39 6.18 -12.59
C GLN A 158 9.48 5.45 -11.26
N LEU A 159 8.48 5.64 -10.40
CA LEU A 159 8.34 4.93 -9.14
C LEU A 159 7.00 4.21 -9.09
N ARG A 160 6.99 2.96 -8.63
CA ARG A 160 5.75 2.27 -8.21
C ARG A 160 5.98 1.47 -6.95
N LEU A 161 4.90 1.24 -6.21
CA LEU A 161 4.85 0.28 -5.11
C LEU A 161 3.92 -0.87 -5.47
N ARG A 162 4.34 -2.11 -5.22
CA ARG A 162 3.50 -3.30 -5.45
C ARG A 162 3.64 -4.32 -4.33
N LEU A 163 2.59 -5.11 -4.12
CA LEU A 163 2.71 -6.36 -3.38
C LEU A 163 3.47 -7.39 -4.24
N ASP A 164 4.57 -7.91 -3.72
CA ASP A 164 5.37 -8.93 -4.39
C ASP A 164 4.83 -10.33 -4.10
N THR A 165 3.99 -10.81 -5.01
CA THR A 165 3.36 -12.13 -4.91
C THR A 165 4.36 -13.28 -5.08
N SER A 166 5.51 -13.05 -5.72
CA SER A 166 6.53 -14.07 -5.93
C SER A 166 7.18 -14.53 -4.62
N LEU A 167 7.18 -13.66 -3.61
CA LEU A 167 7.74 -13.91 -2.28
C LEU A 167 6.72 -14.46 -1.27
N LEU A 168 5.44 -14.49 -1.63
CA LEU A 168 4.41 -15.08 -0.79
C LEU A 168 4.60 -16.60 -0.66
N PRO A 169 4.12 -17.22 0.44
CA PRO A 169 4.11 -18.67 0.55
C PRO A 169 3.36 -19.32 -0.63
N ARG A 170 3.83 -20.47 -1.10
CA ARG A 170 3.31 -21.16 -2.29
C ARG A 170 1.79 -21.23 -2.40
N PRO A 171 1.01 -21.54 -1.34
CA PRO A 171 -0.45 -21.56 -1.44
C PRO A 171 -1.06 -20.21 -1.84
N PHE A 172 -0.48 -19.10 -1.38
CA PHE A 172 -0.95 -17.75 -1.71
C PHE A 172 -0.49 -17.26 -3.08
N GLN A 173 0.61 -17.80 -3.62
CA GLN A 173 1.00 -17.56 -5.01
C GLN A 173 -0.09 -18.04 -5.99
N VAL A 174 -0.72 -19.18 -5.70
CA VAL A 174 -1.84 -19.72 -6.50
C VAL A 174 -3.08 -18.83 -6.39
N ASN A 175 -3.34 -18.25 -5.21
CA ASN A 175 -4.45 -17.30 -5.05
C ASN A 175 -4.26 -16.03 -5.88
N ALA A 176 -3.01 -15.55 -6.01
CA ALA A 176 -2.69 -14.39 -6.84
C ALA A 176 -2.95 -14.60 -8.33
N LEU A 177 -2.87 -15.84 -8.83
CA LEU A 177 -3.22 -16.17 -10.21
C LEU A 177 -4.74 -16.12 -10.45
N ASN A 178 -5.53 -16.33 -9.40
CA ASN A 178 -6.99 -16.45 -9.50
C ASN A 178 -7.74 -15.21 -9.01
N SER A 179 -7.06 -14.26 -8.36
CA SER A 179 -7.69 -13.08 -7.73
C SER A 179 -6.78 -11.86 -7.76
N SER A 180 -7.27 -10.77 -8.37
CA SER A 180 -6.61 -9.47 -8.42
C SER A 180 -6.43 -8.82 -7.04
N SER A 181 -7.19 -9.25 -6.03
CA SER A 181 -7.03 -8.80 -4.64
C SER A 181 -5.63 -9.06 -4.07
N TRP A 182 -4.90 -10.05 -4.61
CA TRP A 182 -3.52 -10.34 -4.23
C TRP A 182 -2.49 -9.63 -5.10
N ALA A 183 -2.90 -8.86 -6.10
CA ALA A 183 -2.02 -8.13 -7.02
C ALA A 183 -2.11 -6.61 -6.81
N GLN A 184 -2.30 -6.17 -5.57
CA GLN A 184 -2.45 -4.74 -5.25
C GLN A 184 -1.12 -3.99 -5.43
N GLY A 185 -1.19 -2.85 -6.11
CA GLY A 185 -0.05 -1.98 -6.40
C GLY A 185 -0.53 -0.60 -6.81
N THR A 186 0.39 0.35 -6.85
CA THR A 186 0.18 1.65 -7.49
C THR A 186 0.48 1.54 -8.98
N PRO A 187 -0.11 2.39 -9.83
CA PRO A 187 0.46 2.64 -11.14
C PRO A 187 1.87 3.23 -11.02
N TRP A 188 2.61 3.24 -12.13
CA TRP A 188 3.85 4.00 -12.23
C TRP A 188 3.54 5.49 -12.11
N MET A 189 4.27 6.18 -11.24
CA MET A 189 4.32 7.63 -11.19
C MET A 189 5.60 8.11 -11.84
N ASP A 190 5.44 8.89 -12.91
CA ASP A 190 6.54 9.59 -13.55
C ASP A 190 6.92 10.83 -12.73
N PHE A 191 8.20 11.09 -12.64
CA PHE A 191 8.76 12.32 -12.09
C PHE A 191 9.99 12.73 -12.90
N SER A 192 10.38 13.99 -12.80
CA SER A 192 11.62 14.48 -13.39
C SER A 192 12.37 15.34 -12.39
N PHE A 193 13.70 15.38 -12.53
CA PHE A 193 14.55 16.18 -11.66
C PHE A 193 15.82 16.60 -12.40
N THR A 194 16.45 17.63 -11.87
CA THR A 194 17.75 18.12 -12.32
C THR A 194 18.64 18.26 -11.10
N LEU A 195 19.88 17.79 -11.23
CA LEU A 195 20.87 17.98 -10.18
C LEU A 195 21.37 19.41 -10.25
N SER A 196 20.96 20.23 -9.28
CA SER A 196 21.63 21.50 -8.99
C SER A 196 22.83 21.21 -8.10
N GLY A 197 24.02 21.59 -8.57
CA GLY A 197 25.26 21.43 -7.81
C GLY A 197 25.16 22.05 -6.41
N LYS A 198 25.40 21.22 -5.39
CA LYS A 198 25.57 21.53 -3.97
C LYS A 198 24.52 22.44 -3.34
N GLU A 199 23.62 21.83 -2.58
CA GLU A 199 23.01 22.51 -1.44
C GLU A 199 24.13 23.00 -0.49
N LYS A 200 24.24 24.32 -0.38
CA LYS A 200 25.10 24.98 0.60
C LYS A 200 24.48 24.74 1.97
N ASP A 201 25.12 23.89 2.76
CA ASP A 201 24.85 23.71 4.18
C ASP A 201 24.80 25.09 4.88
N PRO A 202 23.65 25.54 5.43
CA PRO A 202 23.65 26.68 6.32
C PRO A 202 24.13 26.16 7.68
N SER A 203 25.42 26.40 7.95
CA SER A 203 26.02 26.23 9.28
C SER A 203 25.21 26.91 10.38
#